data_AF-A0A1J8RFL9-F1
#
_entry.id   AF-A0A1J8RFL9-F1
#
_cell.length_a   1.000
_cell.length_b   1.000
_cell.length_c   1.000
_cell.angle_alpha   90.00
_cell.angle_beta   90.00
_cell.angle_gamma   90.00
#
_symmetry.space_group_name_H-M   'P 1'
#
loop_
_entity.id
_entity.type
_entity.pdbx_description
1 polymer ?
#
loop_
_entity_poly.entity_id
_entity_poly.type
_entity_poly.pdbx_seq_one_letter_code
_entity_poly.pdbx_strand_id
1 'polypeptide(L)'
;MEALALHPVGHTDRSKSLVSVVSVLSTRFEHRGNGQDLDEAITLGREALTSHPVGHLHRCASLSNLACALRSRSRYRSNDLDLDEAILLYREALELRPVGHPDRPRSLHNLAIMLSARVEHRRNVQDLDEALANTLSALSLLTIHDPRQFYIRRSLAGIYMLCYESRLLSTGEDIDSLNVAMGHYRACADFVSGGLLSSRLRVSLPWVHYANRYTHNTLLDAYTTSMQLLDAYMSATAAVLSRHHTMKSFPATLAVDAASCVLQCGDVCRAVELLEQGRTLIWTQMARFRMPLDDLQECGDHAEAVVKKFRELSSLLNKPPT
;
A
#
# COMPACT_ATOMS: atom_id res chain seq x y z
N MET A 1 17.69 11.61 15.98
CA MET A 1 18.04 11.71 17.41
C MET A 1 19.12 12.76 17.65
N GLU A 2 20.28 12.71 16.97
CA GLU A 2 21.35 13.72 17.13
C GLU A 2 20.91 15.18 16.82
N ALA A 3 20.05 15.39 15.82
CA ALA A 3 19.52 16.73 15.50
C ALA A 3 18.63 17.35 16.60
N LEU A 4 18.05 16.56 17.51
CA LEU A 4 17.30 17.06 18.67
C LEU A 4 18.20 17.27 19.89
N ALA A 5 19.32 16.53 19.96
CA ALA A 5 20.36 16.73 20.99
C ALA A 5 21.15 18.02 20.75
N LEU A 6 21.27 18.46 19.49
CA LEU A 6 21.95 19.71 19.10
C LEU A 6 21.07 20.97 19.24
N HIS A 7 19.76 20.82 19.41
CA HIS A 7 18.82 21.96 19.51
C HIS A 7 17.99 21.88 20.80
N PRO A 8 18.45 22.49 21.91
CA PRO A 8 17.72 22.50 23.18
C PRO A 8 16.36 23.22 23.09
N VAL A 9 15.49 22.94 24.05
CA VAL A 9 14.14 23.53 24.15
C VAL A 9 14.23 25.06 24.10
N GLY A 10 13.58 25.69 23.11
CA GLY A 10 13.64 27.14 22.86
C GLY A 10 14.48 27.58 21.65
N HIS A 11 15.24 26.68 21.01
CA HIS A 11 16.00 26.99 19.80
C HIS A 11 15.09 27.13 18.57
N THR A 12 15.29 28.17 17.76
CA THR A 12 14.43 28.51 16.59
C THR A 12 14.35 27.38 15.55
N ASP A 13 15.43 26.61 15.40
CA ASP A 13 15.47 25.46 14.47
C ASP A 13 15.07 24.11 15.09
N ARG A 14 14.76 24.08 16.40
CA ARG A 14 14.22 22.88 17.05
C ARG A 14 12.87 22.49 16.44
N SER A 15 12.02 23.47 16.18
CA SER A 15 10.66 23.25 15.66
C SER A 15 10.65 22.62 14.26
N LYS A 16 11.56 23.04 13.37
CA LYS A 16 11.79 22.39 12.07
C LYS A 16 12.35 20.98 12.22
N SER A 17 13.29 20.80 13.15
CA SER A 17 13.89 19.50 13.45
C SER A 17 12.84 18.51 13.96
N LEU A 18 11.90 18.96 14.80
CA LEU A 18 10.79 18.14 15.30
C LEU A 18 9.92 17.61 14.16
N VAL A 19 9.51 18.47 13.21
CA VAL A 19 8.70 18.04 12.04
C VAL A 19 9.39 16.95 11.23
N SER A 20 10.70 17.09 11.00
CA SER A 20 11.51 16.10 10.29
C SER A 20 11.60 14.78 11.07
N VAL A 21 11.84 14.84 12.38
CA VAL A 21 11.95 13.65 13.23
C VAL A 21 10.65 12.85 13.29
N VAL A 22 9.50 13.52 13.39
CA VAL A 22 8.18 12.85 13.36
C VAL A 22 7.99 12.06 12.06
N SER A 23 8.41 12.63 10.92
CA SER A 23 8.37 11.95 9.63
C SER A 23 9.28 10.73 9.62
N VAL A 24 10.53 10.86 10.10
CA VAL A 24 11.51 9.77 10.15
C VAL A 24 11.04 8.63 11.04
N LEU A 25 10.47 8.93 12.21
CA LEU A 25 9.93 7.93 13.13
C LEU A 25 8.74 7.19 12.51
N SER A 26 7.87 7.89 11.78
CA SER A 26 6.75 7.27 11.06
C SER A 26 7.25 6.30 9.98
N THR A 27 8.25 6.70 9.19
CA THR A 27 8.87 5.82 8.18
C THR A 27 9.61 4.64 8.83
N ARG A 28 10.29 4.87 9.96
CA ARG A 28 10.96 3.80 10.72
C ARG A 28 9.95 2.77 11.22
N PHE A 29 8.79 3.22 11.71
CA PHE A 29 7.69 2.33 12.08
C PHE A 29 7.21 1.51 10.88
N GLU A 30 7.01 2.11 9.71
CA GLU A 30 6.57 1.39 8.50
C GLU A 30 7.53 0.26 8.10
N HIS A 31 8.83 0.41 8.38
CA HIS A 31 9.84 -0.61 8.08
C HIS A 31 10.05 -1.64 9.20
N ARG A 32 9.94 -1.25 10.48
CA ARG A 32 10.31 -2.09 11.63
C ARG A 32 9.12 -2.58 12.46
N GLY A 33 7.96 -1.95 12.36
CA GLY A 33 6.77 -2.27 13.13
C GLY A 33 6.88 -1.99 14.64
N ASN A 34 7.86 -1.20 15.09
CA ASN A 34 8.03 -0.90 16.51
C ASN A 34 7.03 0.18 16.97
N GLY A 35 5.99 -0.22 17.72
CA GLY A 35 4.97 0.71 18.22
C GLY A 35 5.49 1.85 19.09
N GLN A 36 6.67 1.73 19.71
CA GLN A 36 7.29 2.83 20.46
C GLN A 36 7.66 4.02 19.56
N ASP A 37 8.03 3.75 18.30
CA ASP A 37 8.36 4.80 17.33
C ASP A 37 7.15 5.70 17.06
N LEU A 38 5.94 5.13 17.08
CA LEU A 38 4.70 5.89 16.91
C LEU A 38 4.36 6.73 18.14
N ASP A 39 4.54 6.16 19.33
CA ASP A 39 4.29 6.91 20.57
C ASP A 39 5.26 8.11 20.67
N GLU A 40 6.54 7.92 20.30
CA GLU A 40 7.54 8.99 20.20
C GLU A 40 7.21 10.01 19.09
N ALA A 41 6.76 9.55 17.91
CA ALA A 41 6.34 10.45 16.84
C ALA A 41 5.16 11.34 17.25
N ILE A 42 4.21 10.80 18.03
CA ILE A 42 3.04 11.53 18.50
C ILE A 42 3.42 12.55 19.57
N THR A 43 4.27 12.20 20.54
CA THR A 43 4.73 13.15 21.56
C THR A 43 5.49 14.31 20.93
N LEU A 44 6.44 14.05 20.04
CA LEU A 44 7.20 15.07 19.32
C LEU A 44 6.31 15.87 18.35
N GLY A 45 5.31 15.24 17.73
CA GLY A 45 4.34 15.92 16.87
C GLY A 45 3.48 16.93 17.63
N ARG A 46 3.09 16.60 18.87
CA ARG A 46 2.38 17.53 19.76
C ARG A 46 3.28 18.69 20.19
N GLU A 47 4.55 18.45 20.53
CA GLU A 47 5.55 19.50 20.82
C GLU A 47 5.78 20.42 19.60
N ALA A 48 5.83 19.85 18.40
CA ALA A 48 5.94 20.63 17.16
C ALA A 48 4.71 21.51 16.94
N LEU A 49 3.52 21.02 17.28
CA LEU A 49 2.28 21.78 17.10
C LEU A 49 2.14 22.93 18.11
N THR A 50 2.56 22.73 19.36
CA THR A 50 2.56 23.80 20.38
C THR A 50 3.55 24.91 20.06
N SER A 51 4.68 24.58 19.42
CA SER A 51 5.68 25.55 18.96
C SER A 51 5.32 26.29 17.66
N HIS A 52 4.26 25.88 16.96
CA HIS A 52 3.81 26.50 15.72
C HIS A 52 2.41 27.11 15.87
N PRO A 53 2.28 28.39 16.32
CA PRO A 53 0.97 29.03 16.48
C PRO A 53 0.24 29.19 15.14
N VAL A 54 -1.06 29.52 15.21
CA VAL A 54 -1.89 29.77 14.02
C VAL A 54 -1.23 30.87 13.15
N GLY A 55 -1.14 30.61 11.84
CA GLY A 55 -0.43 31.48 10.88
C GLY A 55 1.05 31.14 10.67
N HIS A 56 1.64 30.24 11.47
CA HIS A 56 3.01 29.80 11.27
C HIS A 56 3.16 28.92 10.02
N LEU A 57 4.20 29.19 9.21
CA LEU A 57 4.46 28.51 7.93
C LEU A 57 4.50 26.97 8.03
N HIS A 58 5.05 26.45 9.12
CA HIS A 58 5.22 25.01 9.34
C HIS A 58 4.06 24.34 10.08
N ARG A 59 3.02 25.08 10.49
CA ARG A 59 1.88 24.52 11.25
C ARG A 59 1.17 23.42 10.45
N CYS A 60 0.91 23.62 9.16
CA CYS A 60 0.29 22.60 8.30
C CYS A 60 1.10 21.30 8.24
N ALA A 61 2.42 21.39 8.23
CA ALA A 61 3.31 20.23 8.19
C ALA A 61 3.26 19.48 9.54
N SER A 62 3.29 20.19 10.67
CA SER A 62 3.11 19.59 11.99
C SER A 62 1.75 18.88 12.13
N LEU A 63 0.66 19.53 11.72
CA LEU A 63 -0.68 18.94 11.73
C LEU A 63 -0.72 17.65 10.89
N SER A 64 -0.18 17.71 9.66
CA SER A 64 -0.18 16.55 8.75
C SER A 64 0.67 15.39 9.27
N ASN A 65 1.85 15.67 9.84
CA ASN A 65 2.75 14.64 10.34
C ASN A 65 2.22 13.99 11.62
N LEU A 66 1.68 14.78 12.55
CA LEU A 66 1.01 14.26 13.74
C LEU A 66 -0.20 13.40 13.38
N ALA A 67 -1.06 13.87 12.46
CA ALA A 67 -2.21 13.12 11.98
C ALA A 67 -1.79 11.81 11.27
N CYS A 68 -0.66 11.81 10.55
CA CYS A 68 -0.11 10.60 9.96
C CYS A 68 0.37 9.59 11.00
N ALA A 69 1.07 10.05 12.06
CA ALA A 69 1.51 9.18 13.15
C ALA A 69 0.31 8.58 13.91
N LEU A 70 -0.71 9.40 14.21
CA LEU A 70 -1.98 8.95 14.82
C LEU A 70 -2.70 7.93 13.94
N ARG A 71 -2.78 8.15 12.62
CA ARG A 71 -3.33 7.18 11.68
C ARG A 71 -2.61 5.83 11.75
N SER A 72 -1.27 5.86 11.72
CA SER A 72 -0.48 4.63 11.78
C SER A 72 -0.68 3.89 13.10
N ARG A 73 -0.79 4.61 14.23
CA ARG A 73 -1.07 4.01 15.54
C ARG A 73 -2.49 3.46 15.64
N SER A 74 -3.47 4.18 15.11
CA SER A 74 -4.87 3.73 15.04
C SER A 74 -4.97 2.42 14.26
N ARG A 75 -4.31 2.30 13.10
CA ARG A 75 -4.25 1.04 12.33
C ARG A 75 -3.55 -0.10 13.07
N TYR A 76 -2.53 0.22 13.86
CA TYR A 76 -1.76 -0.78 14.59
C TYR A 76 -2.45 -1.29 15.87
N ARG A 77 -3.18 -0.41 16.57
CA ARG A 77 -3.81 -0.70 17.88
C ARG A 77 -5.34 -0.66 17.87
N SER A 78 -5.97 -0.48 16.72
CA SER A 78 -7.42 -0.25 16.58
C SER A 78 -7.95 0.86 17.51
N ASN A 79 -7.20 1.95 17.64
CA ASN A 79 -7.57 3.05 18.53
C ASN A 79 -8.44 4.08 17.80
N ASP A 80 -9.71 4.12 18.18
CA ASP A 80 -10.72 5.03 17.67
C ASP A 80 -10.46 6.51 18.00
N LEU A 81 -9.88 6.79 19.17
CA LEU A 81 -9.61 8.16 19.61
C LEU A 81 -8.51 8.81 18.77
N ASP A 82 -7.49 8.03 18.39
CA ASP A 82 -6.43 8.51 17.49
C ASP A 82 -6.97 8.84 16.11
N LEU A 83 -7.99 8.09 15.66
CA LEU A 83 -8.65 8.31 14.38
C LEU A 83 -9.44 9.61 14.38
N ASP A 84 -10.21 9.87 15.44
CA ASP A 84 -10.96 11.12 15.61
C ASP A 84 -10.02 12.33 15.73
N GLU A 85 -8.94 12.22 16.51
CA GLU A 85 -7.92 13.28 16.62
C GLU A 85 -7.28 13.58 15.25
N ALA A 86 -6.90 12.56 14.49
CA ALA A 86 -6.32 12.74 13.17
C ALA A 86 -7.27 13.41 12.17
N ILE A 87 -8.59 13.12 12.23
CA ILE A 87 -9.60 13.79 11.41
C ILE A 87 -9.64 15.29 11.71
N LEU A 88 -9.66 15.66 12.99
CA LEU A 88 -9.66 17.07 13.40
C LEU A 88 -8.41 17.80 12.91
N LEU A 89 -7.23 17.19 13.04
CA LEU A 89 -5.96 17.76 12.58
C LEU A 89 -5.92 17.92 11.05
N TYR A 90 -6.46 16.97 10.29
CA TYR A 90 -6.53 17.11 8.83
C TYR A 90 -7.56 18.14 8.37
N ARG A 91 -8.67 18.33 9.10
CA ARG A 91 -9.62 19.41 8.85
C ARG A 91 -8.96 20.77 9.05
N GLU A 92 -8.26 20.96 10.16
CA GLU A 92 -7.48 22.19 10.38
C GLU A 92 -6.42 22.41 9.29
N ALA A 93 -5.69 21.35 8.90
CA ALA A 93 -4.70 21.44 7.83
C ALA A 93 -5.31 21.75 6.45
N LEU A 94 -6.60 21.45 6.24
CA LEU A 94 -7.34 21.79 5.03
C LEU A 94 -7.81 23.25 5.03
N GLU A 95 -8.24 23.77 6.18
CA GLU A 95 -8.61 25.19 6.35
C GLU A 95 -7.44 26.13 6.06
N LEU A 96 -6.23 25.74 6.47
CA LEU A 96 -5.00 26.49 6.19
C LEU A 96 -4.56 26.44 4.72
N ARG A 97 -5.22 25.66 3.86
CA ARG A 97 -4.89 25.49 2.43
C ARG A 97 -6.09 25.87 1.56
N PRO A 98 -6.33 27.16 1.28
CA PRO A 98 -7.48 27.60 0.50
C PRO A 98 -7.47 27.08 -0.94
N VAL A 99 -8.58 27.27 -1.67
CA VAL A 99 -8.70 26.88 -3.08
C VAL A 99 -7.56 27.52 -3.89
N GLY A 100 -6.90 26.73 -4.74
CA GLY A 100 -5.71 27.14 -5.49
C GLY A 100 -4.37 26.81 -4.81
N HIS A 101 -4.35 26.45 -3.51
CA HIS A 101 -3.11 26.04 -2.84
C HIS A 101 -2.60 24.68 -3.41
N PRO A 102 -1.30 24.56 -3.75
CA PRO A 102 -0.74 23.38 -4.42
C PRO A 102 -0.86 22.06 -3.62
N ASP A 103 -0.82 22.15 -2.29
CA ASP A 103 -1.00 21.00 -1.39
C ASP A 103 -2.46 20.74 -0.98
N ARG A 104 -3.43 21.54 -1.43
CA ARG A 104 -4.85 21.31 -1.09
C ARG A 104 -5.34 19.92 -1.51
N PRO A 105 -5.01 19.38 -2.70
CA PRO A 105 -5.39 18.01 -3.08
C PRO A 105 -4.87 16.95 -2.11
N ARG A 106 -3.67 17.15 -1.54
CA ARG A 106 -3.09 16.24 -0.55
C ARG A 106 -3.86 16.28 0.78
N SER A 107 -4.24 17.47 1.26
CA SER A 107 -5.07 17.59 2.48
C SER A 107 -6.44 16.93 2.30
N LEU A 108 -7.12 17.19 1.18
CA LEU A 108 -8.42 16.60 0.87
C LEU A 108 -8.33 15.07 0.84
N HIS A 109 -7.34 14.52 0.15
CA HIS A 109 -7.13 13.08 0.06
C HIS A 109 -6.81 12.45 1.43
N ASN A 110 -5.96 13.09 2.24
CA ASN A 110 -5.62 12.58 3.56
C ASN A 110 -6.83 12.56 4.51
N LEU A 111 -7.65 13.63 4.50
CA LEU A 111 -8.89 13.68 5.26
C LEU A 111 -9.85 12.56 4.83
N ALA A 112 -10.04 12.38 3.52
CA ALA A 112 -10.89 11.31 3.00
C ALA A 112 -10.43 9.90 3.42
N ILE A 113 -9.12 9.63 3.45
CA ILE A 113 -8.58 8.36 3.94
C ILE A 113 -8.96 8.13 5.41
N MET A 114 -8.91 9.17 6.26
CA MET A 114 -9.27 9.04 7.67
C MET A 114 -10.76 8.80 7.88
N LEU A 115 -11.59 9.54 7.14
CA LEU A 115 -13.04 9.35 7.14
C LEU A 115 -13.41 7.93 6.70
N SER A 116 -12.81 7.43 5.62
CA SER A 116 -13.02 6.06 5.13
C SER A 116 -12.62 5.00 6.17
N ALA A 117 -11.48 5.19 6.83
CA ALA A 117 -11.03 4.29 7.90
C ALA A 117 -11.99 4.29 9.11
N ARG A 118 -12.64 5.43 9.41
CA ARG A 118 -13.62 5.51 10.50
C ARG A 118 -14.91 4.79 10.15
N VAL A 119 -15.35 4.87 8.90
CA VAL A 119 -16.47 4.07 8.38
C VAL A 119 -16.15 2.58 8.49
N GLU A 120 -14.96 2.15 8.08
CA GLU A 120 -14.52 0.75 8.19
C GLU A 120 -14.55 0.24 9.64
N HIS A 121 -14.07 1.04 10.59
CA HIS A 121 -13.96 0.64 11.98
C HIS A 121 -15.31 0.64 12.72
N ARG A 122 -16.16 1.66 12.47
CA ARG A 122 -17.42 1.86 13.21
C ARG A 122 -18.67 1.40 12.45
N ARG A 123 -18.54 1.03 11.17
CA ARG A 123 -19.67 0.78 10.25
C ARG A 123 -20.69 1.93 10.19
N ASN A 124 -20.27 3.15 10.53
CA ASN A 124 -21.11 4.34 10.44
C ASN A 124 -20.86 5.03 9.09
N VAL A 125 -21.91 5.12 8.27
CA VAL A 125 -21.86 5.64 6.89
C VAL A 125 -21.88 7.17 6.81
N GLN A 126 -22.09 7.88 7.92
CA GLN A 126 -22.19 9.35 7.94
C GLN A 126 -20.98 10.07 7.32
N ASP A 127 -19.80 9.44 7.36
CA ASP A 127 -18.56 10.01 6.83
C ASP A 127 -18.29 9.66 5.36
N LEU A 128 -19.07 8.75 4.75
CA LEU A 128 -18.81 8.29 3.37
C LEU A 128 -19.01 9.41 2.35
N ASP A 129 -20.07 10.20 2.49
CA ASP A 129 -20.36 11.29 1.56
C ASP A 129 -19.27 12.36 1.61
N GLU A 130 -18.79 12.70 2.82
CA GLU A 130 -17.67 13.64 3.00
C GLU A 130 -16.36 13.06 2.44
N ALA A 131 -16.07 11.77 2.66
CA ALA A 131 -14.90 11.11 2.10
C ALA A 131 -14.91 11.12 0.56
N LEU A 132 -16.07 10.84 -0.04
CA LEU A 132 -16.25 10.82 -1.49
C LEU A 132 -16.10 12.23 -2.07
N ALA A 133 -16.78 13.22 -1.50
CA ALA A 133 -16.70 14.62 -1.94
C ALA A 133 -15.27 15.17 -1.87
N ASN A 134 -14.55 14.88 -0.78
CA ASN A 134 -13.15 15.28 -0.62
C ASN A 134 -12.24 14.59 -1.65
N THR A 135 -12.44 13.31 -1.91
CA THR A 135 -11.59 12.56 -2.86
C THR A 135 -11.84 12.99 -4.31
N LEU A 136 -13.10 13.23 -4.69
CA LEU A 136 -13.46 13.77 -6.01
C LEU A 136 -12.92 15.18 -6.21
N SER A 137 -13.01 16.04 -5.18
CA SER A 137 -12.42 17.38 -5.19
C SER A 137 -10.90 17.34 -5.29
N ALA A 138 -10.24 16.37 -4.63
CA ALA A 138 -8.81 16.18 -4.78
C ALA A 138 -8.44 15.77 -6.21
N LEU A 139 -9.23 14.89 -6.84
CA LEU A 139 -8.97 14.42 -8.21
C LEU A 139 -9.15 15.52 -9.25
N SER A 140 -10.18 16.36 -9.13
CA SER A 140 -10.49 17.43 -10.09
C SER A 140 -9.43 18.54 -10.14
N LEU A 141 -8.67 18.70 -9.04
CA LEU A 141 -7.58 19.66 -8.93
C LEU A 141 -6.25 19.17 -9.53
N LEU A 142 -6.17 17.92 -9.99
CA LEU A 142 -4.95 17.33 -10.55
C LEU A 142 -5.02 17.19 -12.06
N THR A 143 -3.89 17.43 -12.74
CA THR A 143 -3.76 17.16 -14.17
C THR A 143 -3.70 15.65 -14.44
N ILE A 144 -4.09 15.22 -15.65
CA ILE A 144 -4.19 13.80 -16.04
C ILE A 144 -2.85 13.04 -15.87
N HIS A 145 -1.72 13.74 -15.97
CA HIS A 145 -0.38 13.16 -15.83
C HIS A 145 0.20 13.25 -14.42
N ASP A 146 -0.52 13.79 -13.44
CA ASP A 146 -0.03 13.89 -12.07
C ASP A 146 0.05 12.51 -11.40
N PRO A 147 1.22 12.05 -10.93
CA PRO A 147 1.36 10.77 -10.24
C PRO A 147 0.45 10.59 -9.02
N ARG A 148 0.03 11.69 -8.38
CA ARG A 148 -0.90 11.67 -7.23
C ARG A 148 -2.28 11.15 -7.60
N GLN A 149 -2.66 11.21 -8.89
CA GLN A 149 -3.92 10.63 -9.36
C GLN A 149 -4.03 9.14 -9.04
N PHE A 150 -2.93 8.39 -9.10
CA PHE A 150 -2.92 6.96 -8.78
C PHE A 150 -3.43 6.71 -7.35
N TYR A 151 -2.89 7.43 -6.36
CA TYR A 151 -3.27 7.24 -4.96
C TYR A 151 -4.71 7.67 -4.69
N ILE A 152 -5.15 8.77 -5.30
CA ILE A 152 -6.53 9.27 -5.18
C ILE A 152 -7.53 8.30 -5.81
N ARG A 153 -7.26 7.80 -7.02
CA ARG A 153 -8.11 6.78 -7.68
C ARG A 153 -8.17 5.49 -6.90
N ARG A 154 -7.05 5.06 -6.29
CA ARG A 154 -7.03 3.89 -5.40
C ARG A 154 -7.94 4.08 -4.19
N SER A 155 -7.93 5.27 -3.59
CA SER A 155 -8.85 5.59 -2.49
C SER A 155 -10.30 5.69 -2.94
N LEU A 156 -10.59 6.27 -4.12
CA LEU A 156 -11.95 6.25 -4.69
C LEU A 156 -12.47 4.83 -4.86
N ALA A 157 -11.66 3.92 -5.40
CA ALA A 157 -12.05 2.52 -5.54
C ALA A 157 -12.48 1.92 -4.20
N GLY A 158 -11.69 2.13 -3.14
CA GLY A 158 -12.03 1.67 -1.78
C GLY A 158 -13.30 2.33 -1.22
N ILE A 159 -13.46 3.64 -1.38
CA ILE A 159 -14.66 4.36 -0.90
C ILE A 159 -15.92 3.87 -1.62
N TYR A 160 -15.89 3.71 -2.95
CA TYR A 160 -17.02 3.16 -3.69
C TYR A 160 -17.33 1.71 -3.30
N MET A 161 -16.33 0.89 -2.96
CA MET A 161 -16.57 -0.43 -2.39
C MET A 161 -17.30 -0.35 -1.03
N LEU A 162 -16.94 0.59 -0.16
CA LEU A 162 -17.64 0.81 1.12
C LEU A 162 -19.07 1.32 0.90
N CYS A 163 -19.28 2.22 -0.06
CA CYS A 163 -20.62 2.66 -0.48
C CYS A 163 -21.45 1.47 -0.97
N TYR A 164 -20.88 0.63 -1.82
CA TYR A 164 -21.55 -0.57 -2.31
C TYR A 164 -21.91 -1.54 -1.16
N GLU A 165 -20.96 -1.87 -0.29
CA GLU A 165 -21.21 -2.78 0.84
C GLU A 165 -22.28 -2.24 1.79
N SER A 166 -22.27 -0.92 2.08
CA SER A 166 -23.28 -0.31 2.95
C SER A 166 -24.68 -0.24 2.31
N ARG A 167 -24.77 0.01 1.01
CA ARG A 167 -26.04 0.06 0.27
C ARG A 167 -26.60 -1.33 -0.03
N LEU A 168 -25.74 -2.32 -0.23
CA LEU A 168 -26.13 -3.73 -0.33
C LEU A 168 -26.86 -4.20 0.93
N LEU A 169 -26.40 -3.77 2.11
CA LEU A 169 -27.05 -4.10 3.39
C LEU A 169 -28.39 -3.39 3.63
N SER A 170 -28.63 -2.23 3.00
CA SER A 170 -29.81 -1.39 3.29
C SER A 170 -30.88 -1.44 2.20
N THR A 171 -30.50 -1.44 0.92
CA THR A 171 -31.41 -1.24 -0.22
C THR A 171 -31.44 -2.40 -1.22
N GLY A 172 -30.52 -3.36 -1.11
CA GLY A 172 -30.59 -4.63 -1.82
C GLY A 172 -29.72 -4.76 -3.08
N GLU A 173 -29.27 -3.67 -3.71
CA GLU A 173 -28.25 -3.70 -4.79
C GLU A 173 -27.81 -2.28 -5.19
N ASP A 174 -26.49 -2.04 -5.34
CA ASP A 174 -25.92 -0.79 -5.90
C ASP A 174 -24.86 -1.11 -6.96
N ILE A 175 -25.33 -1.59 -8.10
CA ILE A 175 -24.46 -2.02 -9.21
C ILE A 175 -23.60 -0.86 -9.74
N ASP A 176 -24.09 0.38 -9.63
CA ASP A 176 -23.38 1.57 -10.11
C ASP A 176 -22.11 1.85 -9.29
N SER A 177 -22.20 1.84 -7.96
CA SER A 177 -21.00 2.00 -7.11
C SER A 177 -19.98 0.89 -7.34
N LEU A 178 -20.44 -0.35 -7.53
CA LEU A 178 -19.57 -1.47 -7.84
C LEU A 178 -18.85 -1.26 -9.19
N ASN A 179 -19.58 -0.91 -10.24
CA ASN A 179 -19.03 -0.61 -11.56
C ASN A 179 -17.98 0.51 -11.50
N VAL A 180 -18.28 1.59 -10.78
CA VAL A 180 -17.37 2.73 -10.63
C VAL A 180 -16.11 2.33 -9.84
N ALA A 181 -16.24 1.53 -8.78
CA ALA A 181 -15.09 0.99 -8.05
C ALA A 181 -14.17 0.16 -8.95
N MET A 182 -14.74 -0.75 -9.75
CA MET A 182 -13.99 -1.58 -10.71
C MET A 182 -13.28 -0.74 -11.77
N GLY A 183 -13.95 0.31 -12.27
CA GLY A 183 -13.35 1.27 -13.19
C GLY A 183 -12.13 1.98 -12.60
N HIS A 184 -12.19 2.37 -11.33
CA HIS A 184 -11.05 2.97 -10.63
C HIS A 184 -9.91 1.98 -10.37
N TYR A 185 -10.22 0.73 -10.03
CA TYR A 185 -9.21 -0.32 -9.90
C TYR A 185 -8.47 -0.56 -11.22
N ARG A 186 -9.21 -0.71 -12.33
CA ARG A 186 -8.65 -0.86 -13.68
C ARG A 186 -7.77 0.34 -14.04
N ALA A 187 -8.26 1.57 -13.85
CA ALA A 187 -7.50 2.78 -14.15
C ALA A 187 -6.19 2.89 -13.35
N CYS A 188 -6.16 2.41 -12.10
CA CYS A 188 -4.93 2.31 -11.32
C CYS A 188 -3.99 1.23 -11.88
N ALA A 189 -4.52 0.06 -12.23
CA ALA A 189 -3.74 -1.02 -12.81
C ALA A 189 -3.11 -0.64 -14.16
N ASP A 190 -3.79 0.20 -14.95
CA ASP A 190 -3.32 0.69 -16.26
C ASP A 190 -2.43 1.93 -16.17
N PHE A 191 -2.24 2.50 -14.98
CA PHE A 191 -1.51 3.75 -14.82
C PHE A 191 -0.03 3.60 -15.23
N VAL A 192 0.36 4.21 -16.36
CA VAL A 192 1.71 4.10 -16.90
C VAL A 192 2.65 5.08 -16.20
N SER A 193 3.30 4.63 -15.13
CA SER A 193 4.40 5.35 -14.48
C SER A 193 5.45 4.38 -13.94
N GLY A 194 6.71 4.57 -14.34
CA GLY A 194 7.81 3.61 -14.11
C GLY A 194 8.09 3.30 -12.63
N GLY A 195 7.77 4.22 -11.71
CA GLY A 195 7.99 4.03 -10.27
C GLY A 195 6.86 3.30 -9.54
N LEU A 196 5.74 3.00 -10.20
CA LEU A 196 4.51 2.53 -9.54
C LEU A 196 4.21 1.05 -9.75
N LEU A 197 5.09 0.26 -10.37
CA LEU A 197 4.83 -1.15 -10.68
C LEU A 197 4.40 -1.98 -9.46
N SER A 198 5.11 -1.86 -8.34
CA SER A 198 4.74 -2.51 -7.07
C SER A 198 3.36 -2.06 -6.57
N SER A 199 3.08 -0.76 -6.69
CA SER A 199 1.80 -0.20 -6.26
C SER A 199 0.64 -0.67 -7.15
N ARG A 200 0.83 -0.71 -8.47
CA ARG A 200 -0.13 -1.24 -9.45
C ARG A 200 -0.45 -2.70 -9.17
N LEU A 201 0.59 -3.52 -8.95
CA LEU A 201 0.43 -4.92 -8.57
C LEU A 201 -0.40 -5.08 -7.30
N ARG A 202 -0.09 -4.31 -6.24
CA ARG A 202 -0.86 -4.33 -4.99
C ARG A 202 -2.33 -3.92 -5.16
N VAL A 203 -2.65 -3.03 -6.10
CA VAL A 203 -4.03 -2.61 -6.39
C VAL A 203 -4.80 -3.66 -7.20
N SER A 204 -4.12 -4.49 -7.98
CA SER A 204 -4.78 -5.60 -8.70
C SER A 204 -5.39 -6.65 -7.77
N LEU A 205 -4.84 -6.85 -6.57
CA LEU A 205 -5.33 -7.83 -5.60
C LEU A 205 -6.74 -7.54 -5.07
N PRO A 206 -7.05 -6.35 -4.51
CA PRO A 206 -8.41 -6.02 -4.11
C PRO A 206 -9.36 -5.99 -5.32
N TRP A 207 -8.88 -5.62 -6.51
CA TRP A 207 -9.68 -5.70 -7.73
C TRP A 207 -10.14 -7.13 -8.02
N VAL A 208 -9.20 -8.10 -8.04
CA VAL A 208 -9.52 -9.53 -8.22
C VAL A 208 -10.44 -10.01 -7.10
N HIS A 209 -10.14 -9.68 -5.84
CA HIS A 209 -10.94 -10.11 -4.69
C HIS A 209 -12.41 -9.68 -4.82
N TYR A 210 -12.66 -8.38 -5.06
CA TYR A 210 -14.01 -7.86 -5.16
C TYR A 210 -14.71 -8.29 -6.45
N ALA A 211 -13.99 -8.34 -7.58
CA ALA A 211 -14.57 -8.82 -8.83
C ALA A 211 -15.00 -10.29 -8.71
N ASN A 212 -14.23 -11.13 -8.02
CA ASN A 212 -14.57 -12.53 -7.80
C ASN A 212 -15.75 -12.66 -6.82
N ARG A 213 -15.68 -11.95 -5.69
CA ARG A 213 -16.69 -11.99 -4.64
C ARG A 213 -18.09 -11.63 -5.13
N TYR A 214 -18.18 -10.67 -6.05
CA TYR A 214 -19.45 -10.18 -6.61
C TYR A 214 -19.69 -10.62 -8.05
N THR A 215 -18.94 -11.62 -8.55
CA THR A 215 -19.09 -12.17 -9.90
C THR A 215 -19.16 -11.10 -10.99
N HIS A 216 -18.27 -10.10 -10.90
CA HIS A 216 -18.29 -8.93 -11.77
C HIS A 216 -17.69 -9.26 -13.15
N ASN A 217 -18.18 -8.61 -14.21
CA ASN A 217 -17.74 -8.85 -15.59
C ASN A 217 -16.25 -8.56 -15.84
N THR A 218 -15.61 -7.74 -15.00
CA THR A 218 -14.18 -7.39 -15.10
C THR A 218 -13.26 -8.45 -14.48
N LEU A 219 -13.78 -9.57 -13.97
CA LEU A 219 -13.00 -10.57 -13.26
C LEU A 219 -11.85 -11.13 -14.10
N LEU A 220 -12.13 -11.49 -15.35
CA LEU A 220 -11.12 -12.01 -16.29
C LEU A 220 -10.00 -10.99 -16.55
N ASP A 221 -10.37 -9.73 -16.73
CA ASP A 221 -9.41 -8.64 -16.94
C ASP A 221 -8.56 -8.40 -15.69
N ALA A 222 -9.17 -8.48 -14.51
CA ALA A 222 -8.47 -8.33 -13.24
C ALA A 222 -7.40 -9.41 -13.06
N TYR A 223 -7.75 -10.68 -13.32
CA TYR A 223 -6.80 -11.79 -13.26
C TYR A 223 -5.67 -11.63 -14.28
N THR A 224 -6.01 -11.35 -15.53
CA THR A 224 -5.03 -11.17 -16.62
C THR A 224 -4.05 -10.04 -16.30
N THR A 225 -4.57 -8.89 -15.87
CA THR A 225 -3.75 -7.73 -15.51
C THR A 225 -2.88 -8.02 -14.29
N SER A 226 -3.41 -8.73 -13.28
CA SER A 226 -2.68 -9.10 -12.08
C SER A 226 -1.49 -10.02 -12.40
N MET A 227 -1.70 -11.01 -13.27
CA MET A 227 -0.63 -11.92 -13.74
C MET A 227 0.45 -11.18 -14.55
N GLN A 228 0.06 -10.30 -15.46
CA GLN A 228 1.01 -9.49 -16.23
C GLN A 228 1.84 -8.56 -15.36
N LEU A 229 1.21 -7.90 -14.38
CA LEU A 229 1.90 -7.02 -13.43
C LEU A 229 2.85 -7.82 -12.53
N LEU A 230 2.47 -9.04 -12.14
CA LEU A 230 3.33 -9.90 -11.35
C LEU A 230 4.58 -10.28 -12.16
N ASP A 231 4.41 -10.77 -13.38
CA ASP A 231 5.53 -11.14 -14.24
C ASP A 231 6.47 -9.95 -14.52
N ALA A 232 5.92 -8.79 -14.87
CA ALA A 232 6.68 -7.57 -15.03
C ALA A 232 7.46 -7.18 -13.76
N TYR A 233 6.84 -7.32 -12.58
CA TYR A 233 7.49 -7.02 -11.29
C TYR A 233 8.63 -8.00 -10.99
N MET A 234 8.44 -9.29 -11.23
CA MET A 234 9.45 -10.32 -11.01
C MET A 234 10.65 -10.17 -11.94
N SER A 235 10.41 -9.68 -13.15
CA SER A 235 11.42 -9.41 -14.17
C SER A 235 12.20 -8.12 -13.89
N ALA A 236 11.52 -7.05 -13.47
CA ALA A 236 12.14 -5.74 -13.23
C ALA A 236 12.83 -5.61 -11.86
N THR A 237 12.41 -6.38 -10.85
CA THR A 237 12.93 -6.23 -9.48
C THR A 237 14.18 -7.08 -9.25
N ALA A 238 15.34 -6.44 -9.09
CA ALA A 238 16.60 -7.14 -8.83
C ALA A 238 16.64 -7.78 -7.42
N ALA A 239 16.18 -7.03 -6.39
CA ALA A 239 16.26 -7.44 -5.00
C ALA A 239 15.46 -8.73 -4.72
N VAL A 240 16.16 -9.77 -4.26
CA VAL A 240 15.58 -11.09 -3.94
C VAL A 240 14.59 -10.98 -2.78
N LEU A 241 14.92 -10.22 -1.73
CA LEU A 241 14.04 -10.01 -0.58
C LEU A 241 12.72 -9.31 -0.95
N SER A 242 12.78 -8.28 -1.82
CA SER A 242 11.59 -7.56 -2.28
C SER A 242 10.66 -8.46 -3.09
N ARG A 243 11.22 -9.32 -3.95
CA ARG A 243 10.46 -10.34 -4.69
C ARG A 243 9.83 -11.38 -3.77
N HIS A 244 10.60 -11.89 -2.80
CA HIS A 244 10.11 -12.84 -1.80
C HIS A 244 8.96 -12.27 -0.96
N HIS A 245 9.11 -11.03 -0.49
CA HIS A 245 8.07 -10.38 0.30
C HIS A 245 6.79 -10.19 -0.52
N THR A 246 6.90 -9.72 -1.77
CA THR A 246 5.75 -9.60 -2.67
C THR A 246 5.08 -10.95 -2.91
N MET A 247 5.85 -12.02 -3.15
CA MET A 247 5.31 -13.36 -3.37
C MET A 247 4.53 -13.87 -2.16
N LYS A 248 5.03 -13.64 -0.93
CA LYS A 248 4.31 -14.00 0.30
C LYS A 248 2.97 -13.28 0.44
N SER A 249 2.89 -12.03 -0.02
CA SER A 249 1.67 -11.24 0.05
C SER A 249 0.66 -11.58 -1.06
N PHE A 250 1.06 -12.40 -2.03
CA PHE A 250 0.27 -12.72 -3.21
C PHE A 250 -0.43 -14.08 -3.05
N PRO A 251 -1.71 -14.22 -3.45
CA PRO A 251 -2.40 -15.50 -3.34
C PRO A 251 -1.69 -16.58 -4.16
N ALA A 252 -1.31 -17.67 -3.51
CA ALA A 252 -0.67 -18.81 -4.18
C ALA A 252 -1.58 -19.46 -5.23
N THR A 253 -2.89 -19.29 -5.11
CA THR A 253 -3.90 -19.84 -6.01
C THR A 253 -4.20 -18.95 -7.21
N LEU A 254 -3.63 -17.73 -7.33
CA LEU A 254 -4.08 -16.76 -8.33
C LEU A 254 -4.08 -17.32 -9.76
N ALA A 255 -3.01 -18.00 -10.16
CA ALA A 255 -2.92 -18.58 -11.50
C ALA A 255 -3.96 -19.69 -11.73
N VAL A 256 -4.27 -20.47 -10.70
CA VAL A 256 -5.29 -21.53 -10.76
C VAL A 256 -6.70 -20.92 -10.81
N ASP A 257 -6.96 -19.91 -9.98
CA ASP A 257 -8.25 -19.20 -9.95
C ASP A 257 -8.50 -18.46 -11.26
N ALA A 258 -7.46 -17.83 -11.82
CA ALA A 258 -7.48 -17.21 -13.14
C ALA A 258 -7.82 -18.24 -14.22
N ALA A 259 -7.09 -19.35 -14.28
CA ALA A 259 -7.33 -20.41 -15.25
C ALA A 259 -8.74 -21.01 -15.13
N SER A 260 -9.23 -21.22 -13.91
CA SER A 260 -10.59 -21.69 -13.64
C SER A 260 -11.63 -20.71 -14.20
N CYS A 261 -11.46 -19.41 -13.98
CA CYS A 261 -12.34 -18.37 -14.52
C CYS A 261 -12.34 -18.38 -16.07
N VAL A 262 -11.16 -18.51 -16.69
CA VAL A 262 -11.03 -18.53 -18.16
C VAL A 262 -11.67 -19.79 -18.76
N LEU A 263 -11.52 -20.94 -18.09
CA LEU A 263 -12.17 -22.19 -18.49
C LEU A 263 -13.70 -22.08 -18.47
N GLN A 264 -14.26 -21.38 -17.47
CA GLN A 264 -15.71 -21.12 -17.41
C GLN A 264 -16.17 -20.21 -18.57
N CYS A 265 -15.30 -19.32 -19.05
CA CYS A 265 -15.54 -18.53 -20.26
C CYS A 265 -15.32 -19.30 -21.58
N GLY A 266 -14.85 -20.56 -21.51
CA GLY A 266 -14.67 -21.43 -22.67
C GLY A 266 -13.32 -21.35 -23.39
N ASP A 267 -12.35 -20.56 -22.88
CA ASP A 267 -11.04 -20.40 -23.52
C ASP A 267 -9.97 -21.30 -22.88
N VAL A 268 -9.89 -22.54 -23.36
CA VAL A 268 -8.97 -23.55 -22.83
C VAL A 268 -7.51 -23.18 -23.08
N CYS A 269 -7.19 -22.58 -24.22
CA CYS A 269 -5.83 -22.21 -24.58
C CYS A 269 -5.28 -21.17 -23.59
N ARG A 270 -6.06 -20.11 -23.34
CA ARG A 270 -5.66 -19.05 -22.42
C ARG A 270 -5.58 -19.54 -20.97
N ALA A 271 -6.40 -20.51 -20.57
CA ALA A 271 -6.29 -21.14 -19.27
C ALA A 271 -4.96 -21.89 -19.09
N VAL A 272 -4.51 -22.63 -20.11
CA VAL A 272 -3.20 -23.32 -20.08
C VAL A 272 -2.07 -22.29 -20.02
N GLU A 273 -2.14 -21.21 -20.80
CA GLU A 273 -1.14 -20.14 -20.75
C GLU A 273 -0.99 -19.55 -19.34
N LEU A 274 -2.10 -19.28 -18.65
CA LEU A 274 -2.09 -18.72 -17.29
C LEU A 274 -1.51 -19.70 -16.26
N LEU A 275 -1.80 -21.00 -16.40
CA LEU A 275 -1.20 -22.04 -15.54
C LEU A 275 0.31 -22.13 -15.77
N GLU A 276 0.76 -22.12 -17.01
CA GLU A 276 2.20 -22.14 -17.34
C GLU A 276 2.91 -20.86 -16.89
N GLN A 277 2.27 -19.69 -17.00
CA GLN A 277 2.76 -18.44 -16.41
C GLN A 277 2.90 -18.56 -14.89
N GLY A 278 1.90 -19.11 -14.19
CA GLY A 278 1.98 -19.35 -12.75
C GLY A 278 3.14 -20.28 -12.36
N ARG A 279 3.31 -21.38 -13.10
CA ARG A 279 4.40 -22.34 -12.89
C ARG A 279 5.77 -21.70 -13.12
N THR A 280 5.94 -20.99 -14.23
CA THR A 280 7.21 -20.33 -14.57
C THR A 280 7.61 -19.30 -13.52
N LEU A 281 6.68 -18.55 -12.95
CA LEU A 281 6.95 -17.62 -11.85
C LEU A 281 7.52 -18.34 -10.62
N ILE A 282 6.92 -19.47 -10.21
CA ILE A 282 7.39 -20.28 -9.08
C ILE A 282 8.77 -20.88 -9.37
N TRP A 283 8.97 -21.47 -10.55
CA TRP A 283 10.27 -22.05 -10.93
C TRP A 283 11.38 -21.01 -11.02
N THR A 284 11.08 -19.83 -11.60
CA THR A 284 12.04 -18.71 -11.68
C THR A 284 12.45 -18.24 -10.28
N GLN A 285 11.53 -18.28 -9.32
CA GLN A 285 11.86 -18.02 -7.92
C GLN A 285 12.71 -19.11 -7.30
N MET A 286 12.32 -20.38 -7.42
CA MET A 286 13.10 -21.49 -6.89
C MET A 286 14.53 -21.54 -7.43
N ALA A 287 14.73 -21.19 -8.70
CA ALA A 287 16.05 -21.09 -9.31
C ALA A 287 16.88 -19.92 -8.75
N ARG A 288 16.25 -18.77 -8.49
CA ARG A 288 16.91 -17.52 -8.04
C ARG A 288 17.03 -17.39 -6.52
N PHE A 289 16.35 -18.23 -5.73
CA PHE A 289 16.55 -18.37 -4.29
C PHE A 289 17.71 -19.31 -3.94
N ARG A 290 18.37 -19.92 -4.92
CA ARG A 290 19.67 -20.54 -4.69
C ARG A 290 20.67 -19.43 -4.43
N MET A 291 21.08 -19.23 -3.18
CA MET A 291 22.32 -18.49 -2.93
C MET A 291 23.44 -19.25 -3.65
N PRO A 292 24.28 -18.57 -4.44
CA PRO A 292 25.52 -19.16 -4.91
C PRO A 292 26.24 -19.76 -3.70
N LEU A 293 26.68 -21.02 -3.82
CA LEU A 293 27.37 -21.70 -2.73
C LEU A 293 28.63 -20.95 -2.29
N ASP A 294 29.18 -20.12 -3.19
CA ASP A 294 30.36 -19.30 -2.96
C ASP A 294 30.04 -18.12 -2.02
N ASP A 295 28.92 -17.42 -2.20
CA ASP A 295 28.43 -16.37 -1.29
C ASP A 295 28.12 -16.93 0.12
N LEU A 296 27.73 -18.21 0.19
CA LEU A 296 27.43 -18.91 1.44
C LEU A 296 28.72 -19.28 2.21
N GLN A 297 29.86 -19.45 1.54
CA GLN A 297 31.16 -19.68 2.22
C GLN A 297 31.64 -18.43 2.98
N GLU A 298 31.28 -17.23 2.53
CA GLU A 298 31.69 -15.97 3.18
C GLU A 298 30.94 -15.69 4.50
N CYS A 299 29.87 -16.44 4.80
CA CYS A 299 29.03 -16.24 5.99
C CYS A 299 29.55 -16.95 7.27
N GLY A 300 30.77 -17.50 7.25
CA GLY A 300 31.47 -18.10 8.40
C GLY A 300 31.54 -19.62 8.40
N ASP A 301 32.28 -20.19 9.36
CA ASP A 301 32.67 -21.61 9.41
C ASP A 301 31.50 -22.62 9.33
N HIS A 302 30.35 -22.27 9.92
CA HIS A 302 29.15 -23.12 9.87
C HIS A 302 28.57 -23.20 8.45
N ALA A 303 28.62 -22.08 7.72
CA ALA A 303 28.10 -21.98 6.37
C ALA A 303 28.99 -22.74 5.38
N GLU A 304 30.32 -22.71 5.58
CA GLU A 304 31.28 -23.51 4.81
C GLU A 304 31.06 -25.02 4.98
N ALA A 305 30.79 -25.50 6.20
CA ALA A 305 30.47 -26.90 6.46
C ALA A 305 29.19 -27.37 5.73
N VAL A 306 28.16 -26.51 5.68
CA VAL A 306 26.91 -26.78 4.96
C VAL A 306 27.15 -26.83 3.44
N VAL A 307 27.95 -25.91 2.90
CA VAL A 307 28.33 -25.91 1.46
C VAL A 307 29.07 -27.18 1.08
N LYS A 308 30.04 -27.61 1.88
CA LYS A 308 30.82 -28.83 1.62
C LYS A 308 29.91 -30.07 1.59
N LYS A 309 29.03 -30.21 2.57
CA LYS A 309 28.07 -31.32 2.65
C LYS A 309 27.10 -31.33 1.47
N PHE A 310 26.66 -30.15 1.01
CA PHE A 310 25.80 -30.02 -0.16
C PHE A 310 26.52 -30.43 -1.46
N ARG A 311 27.78 -30.02 -1.67
CA ARG A 311 28.60 -30.41 -2.83
C ARG A 311 28.85 -31.94 -2.85
N GLU A 312 29.16 -32.53 -1.71
CA GLU A 312 29.33 -33.98 -1.56
C GLU A 312 28.04 -34.76 -1.91
N LEU A 313 26.89 -34.37 -1.37
CA LEU A 313 25.60 -34.97 -1.68
C LEU A 313 25.22 -34.80 -3.16
N SER A 314 25.44 -33.63 -3.74
CA SER A 314 25.20 -33.40 -5.17
C SER A 314 26.06 -34.29 -6.05
N SER A 315 27.33 -34.51 -5.67
CA SER A 315 28.24 -35.41 -6.40
C SER A 315 27.81 -36.88 -6.32
N LEU A 316 27.20 -37.30 -5.21
CA LEU A 316 26.67 -38.65 -5.02
C LEU A 316 25.40 -38.87 -5.84
N LEU A 317 24.52 -37.88 -5.88
CA LEU A 317 23.27 -37.93 -6.64
C LEU A 317 23.46 -37.85 -8.16
N ASN A 318 24.54 -37.20 -8.64
CA ASN A 318 24.88 -37.12 -10.06
C ASN A 318 25.63 -38.36 -10.58
N LYS A 319 25.91 -39.36 -9.73
CA LYS A 319 26.45 -40.64 -10.21
C LYS A 319 25.31 -41.43 -10.87
N PRO A 320 25.50 -41.94 -12.09
CA PRO A 320 24.50 -42.79 -12.72
C PRO A 320 24.26 -44.03 -11.85
N PRO A 321 23.02 -44.54 -11.77
CA PRO A 321 22.73 -45.76 -11.04
C PRO A 321 23.54 -46.91 -11.64
N THR A 322 24.27 -47.62 -10.79
CA THR A 322 25.00 -48.85 -11.12
C THR A 322 24.06 -50.00 -11.42
#